data_AF-A0AAN7C7E3-F1
#
_entry.id   AF-A0AAN7C7E3-F1
#
_cell.length_a   1.000
_cell.length_b   1.000
_cell.length_c   1.000
_cell.angle_alpha   90.00
_cell.angle_beta   90.00
_cell.angle_gamma   90.00
#
_symmetry.space_group_name_H-M   'P 1'
#
loop_
_entity.id
_entity.type
_entity.pdbx_description
1 polymer ?
#
loop_
_entity_poly.entity_id
_entity_poly.type
_entity_poly.pdbx_seq_one_letter_code
_entity_poly.pdbx_strand_id
1 'polypeptide(L)'
;MQLSLTAIVLGLAALASAMPQDRAVMARQNANRPVPSGTCCVANTSLKQDACTAANGQAGRCVPGGNNCGGALSCVPQSNLVCNNVIERGKSLCRAKAPGGGLFDGARIIPSLAQAKVN
;
A
#
# COMPACT_ATOMS: atom_id res chain seq x y z
N MET A 1 -14.70 18.10 -56.29
CA MET A 1 -14.32 18.42 -54.89
C MET A 1 -13.69 17.17 -54.32
N GLN A 2 -12.36 17.16 -54.19
CA GLN A 2 -11.60 16.05 -53.62
C GLN A 2 -11.73 16.15 -52.10
N LEU A 3 -12.41 15.18 -51.48
CA LEU A 3 -12.49 15.09 -50.03
C LEU A 3 -11.18 14.49 -49.51
N SER A 4 -10.34 15.37 -48.96
CA SER A 4 -9.06 15.07 -48.34
C SER A 4 -9.23 14.08 -47.17
N LEU A 5 -8.57 12.92 -47.29
CA LEU A 5 -8.55 11.79 -46.35
C LEU A 5 -7.68 12.00 -45.09
N THR A 6 -7.52 13.24 -44.58
CA THR A 6 -6.44 13.57 -43.60
C THR A 6 -6.90 14.02 -42.22
N ALA A 7 -8.03 13.51 -41.74
CA ALA A 7 -8.42 13.62 -40.33
C ALA A 7 -9.04 12.26 -39.97
N ILE A 8 -8.48 11.41 -39.13
CA ILE A 8 -8.23 11.59 -37.70
C ILE A 8 -7.31 10.42 -37.31
N VAL A 9 -6.00 10.64 -37.23
CA VAL A 9 -5.04 9.67 -36.64
C VAL A 9 -4.50 10.30 -35.36
N LEU A 10 -5.37 10.60 -34.39
CA LEU A 10 -4.95 11.21 -33.13
C LEU A 10 -6.03 10.99 -32.05
N GLY A 11 -6.25 9.73 -31.67
CA GLY A 11 -7.21 9.43 -30.62
C GLY A 11 -6.85 8.18 -29.84
N LEU A 12 -6.50 8.38 -28.57
CA LEU A 12 -6.42 7.41 -27.49
C LEU A 12 -5.14 6.57 -27.37
N ALA A 13 -4.02 7.26 -27.09
CA ALA A 13 -3.05 6.74 -26.12
C ALA A 13 -3.68 6.86 -24.71
N ALA A 14 -4.62 5.96 -24.40
CA ALA A 14 -5.16 5.83 -23.05
C ALA A 14 -4.06 5.23 -22.15
N LEU A 15 -3.47 6.11 -21.37
CA LEU A 15 -2.52 5.92 -20.28
C LEU A 15 -2.86 4.69 -19.40
N ALA A 16 -2.36 3.52 -19.79
CA ALA A 16 -2.23 2.39 -18.87
C ALA A 16 -0.93 2.57 -18.07
N SER A 17 -0.83 3.63 -17.28
CA SER A 17 0.22 3.75 -16.25
C SER A 17 -0.11 2.85 -15.05
N ALA A 18 -0.28 1.55 -15.30
CA ALA A 18 -0.06 0.51 -14.31
C ALA A 18 1.43 0.15 -14.39
N MET A 19 2.29 1.14 -14.10
CA MET A 19 3.73 0.91 -14.07
C MET A 19 4.00 -0.11 -12.95
N PRO A 20 4.91 -1.09 -13.14
CA PRO A 20 5.47 -1.82 -12.02
C PRO A 20 5.93 -0.78 -11.01
N GLN A 21 5.45 -0.87 -9.76
CA GLN A 21 5.82 0.10 -8.74
C GLN A 21 7.32 -0.02 -8.51
N ASP A 22 8.05 0.84 -9.21
CA ASP A 22 9.49 0.85 -9.23
C ASP A 22 10.00 0.99 -7.79
N ARG A 23 10.96 0.15 -7.41
CA ARG A 23 11.44 0.09 -6.02
C ARG A 23 12.02 1.44 -5.60
N ALA A 24 12.54 2.25 -6.53
CA ALA A 24 13.00 3.60 -6.23
C ALA A 24 11.84 4.55 -5.88
N VAL A 25 10.66 4.39 -6.51
CA VAL A 25 9.46 5.16 -6.15
C VAL A 25 8.97 4.78 -4.76
N MET A 26 8.95 3.48 -4.44
CA MET A 26 8.59 3.03 -3.09
C MET A 26 9.61 3.48 -2.02
N ALA A 27 10.90 3.50 -2.34
CA ALA A 27 11.93 3.98 -1.42
C ALA A 27 11.75 5.46 -1.12
N ARG A 28 11.42 6.29 -2.13
CA ARG A 28 11.05 7.70 -1.91
C ARG A 28 9.80 7.84 -1.05
N GLN A 29 8.79 6.99 -1.26
CA GLN A 29 7.60 6.96 -0.41
C GLN A 29 7.98 6.66 1.04
N ASN A 30 9.00 5.84 1.29
CA ASN A 30 9.52 5.51 2.62
C ASN A 30 10.52 6.54 3.15
N ALA A 31 10.59 7.74 2.58
CA ALA A 31 11.58 8.75 2.93
C ALA A 31 13.03 8.19 2.91
N ASN A 32 13.35 7.45 1.84
CA ASN A 32 14.61 6.74 1.61
C ASN A 32 14.93 5.60 2.60
N ARG A 33 13.97 5.19 3.44
CA ARG A 33 14.09 3.93 4.19
C ARG A 33 13.97 2.72 3.25
N PRO A 34 14.53 1.56 3.61
CA PRO A 34 14.39 0.32 2.86
C PRO A 34 12.92 -0.01 2.55
N VAL A 35 12.69 -0.58 1.36
CA VAL A 35 11.39 -1.15 0.97
C VAL A 35 11.41 -2.64 1.29
N PRO A 36 10.82 -3.09 2.41
CA PRO A 36 10.83 -4.49 2.77
C PRO A 36 10.11 -5.34 1.72
N SER A 37 10.59 -6.57 1.55
CA SER A 37 9.98 -7.58 0.69
C SER A 37 9.71 -8.84 1.50
N GLY A 38 8.50 -9.39 1.40
CA GLY A 38 8.08 -10.60 2.11
C GLY A 38 6.87 -10.39 3.01
N THR A 39 6.74 -11.22 4.04
CA THR A 39 5.58 -11.25 4.94
C THR A 39 5.65 -10.16 6.02
N CYS A 40 6.86 -9.77 6.42
CA CYS A 40 7.12 -8.86 7.52
C CYS A 40 7.98 -7.67 7.06
N CYS A 41 7.72 -6.51 7.64
CA CYS A 41 8.54 -5.32 7.41
C CYS A 41 9.80 -5.36 8.28
N VAL A 42 10.77 -4.48 7.97
CA VAL A 42 12.04 -4.45 8.69
C VAL A 42 11.83 -3.91 10.10
N ALA A 43 12.04 -4.76 11.10
CA ALA A 43 11.91 -4.38 12.51
C ALA A 43 12.79 -3.16 12.83
N ASN A 44 12.27 -2.25 13.66
CA ASN A 44 12.93 -1.00 14.09
C ASN A 44 13.35 -0.02 12.97
N THR A 45 13.12 -0.37 11.70
CA THR A 45 13.48 0.46 10.54
C THR A 45 12.24 0.93 9.80
N SER A 46 11.32 0.02 9.48
CA SER A 46 10.07 0.36 8.80
C SER A 46 9.09 1.05 9.75
N LEU A 47 8.47 2.13 9.28
CA LEU A 47 7.41 2.81 9.99
C LEU A 47 6.03 2.29 9.56
N LYS A 48 5.03 2.55 10.40
CA LYS A 48 3.63 2.32 10.00
C LYS A 48 3.35 3.05 8.70
N GLN A 49 2.59 2.40 7.83
CA GLN A 49 2.19 2.89 6.51
C GLN A 49 3.31 2.93 5.46
N ASP A 50 4.54 2.48 5.78
CA ASP A 50 5.59 2.35 4.77
C ASP A 50 5.20 1.39 3.65
N ALA A 51 5.62 1.70 2.43
CA ALA A 51 5.45 0.85 1.28
C ALA A 51 6.33 -0.40 1.43
N CYS A 52 5.80 -1.54 1.00
CA CYS A 52 6.51 -2.81 1.00
C CYS A 52 6.08 -3.65 -0.20
N THR A 53 6.84 -4.69 -0.49
CA THR A 53 6.47 -5.74 -1.45
C THR A 53 6.03 -6.96 -0.65
N ALA A 54 4.75 -7.31 -0.70
CA ALA A 54 4.22 -8.47 0.01
C ALA A 54 4.82 -9.77 -0.52
N ALA A 55 4.70 -10.85 0.26
CA ALA A 55 5.25 -12.17 -0.09
C ALA A 55 4.75 -12.72 -1.44
N ASN A 56 3.58 -12.26 -1.90
CA ASN A 56 3.01 -12.60 -3.21
C ASN A 56 3.49 -11.69 -4.35
N GLY A 57 4.51 -10.85 -4.13
CA GLY A 57 5.08 -9.92 -5.10
C GLY A 57 4.26 -8.64 -5.33
N GLN A 58 3.09 -8.51 -4.71
CA GLN A 58 2.26 -7.31 -4.84
C GLN A 58 2.77 -6.17 -3.97
N ALA A 59 2.52 -4.94 -4.39
CA ALA A 59 2.75 -3.80 -3.50
C ALA A 59 1.77 -3.83 -2.33
N GLY A 60 2.29 -3.43 -1.17
CA GLY A 60 1.58 -3.45 0.08
C GLY A 60 2.07 -2.36 1.02
N ARG A 61 1.61 -2.46 2.26
CA ARG A 61 1.99 -1.52 3.32
C ARG A 61 2.36 -2.24 4.61
N CYS A 62 3.28 -1.61 5.34
CA CYS A 62 3.65 -1.98 6.69
C CYS A 62 2.56 -1.54 7.66
N VAL A 63 1.76 -2.49 8.14
CA VAL A 63 0.66 -2.23 9.06
C VAL A 63 0.83 -3.03 10.36
N PRO A 64 0.27 -2.56 11.48
CA PRO A 64 0.37 -3.29 12.74
C PRO A 64 -0.58 -4.51 12.71
N GLY A 65 -0.02 -5.71 12.71
CA GLY A 65 -0.76 -6.98 12.66
C GLY A 65 -1.12 -7.43 11.23
N GLY A 66 -1.76 -8.60 11.13
CA GLY A 66 -2.10 -9.25 9.85
C GLY A 66 -1.25 -10.47 9.53
N ASN A 67 0.03 -10.47 9.91
CA ASN A 67 0.92 -11.61 9.82
C ASN A 67 1.64 -11.86 11.15
N ASN A 68 2.11 -13.09 11.38
CA ASN A 68 2.94 -13.40 12.54
C ASN A 68 4.39 -12.90 12.35
N CYS A 69 4.64 -11.67 12.77
CA CYS A 69 5.93 -10.98 12.62
C CYS A 69 6.65 -10.71 13.95
N GLY A 70 6.27 -11.40 15.05
CA GLY A 70 7.00 -11.33 16.32
C GLY A 70 7.14 -9.93 16.94
N GLY A 71 6.20 -9.02 16.66
CA GLY A 71 6.24 -7.62 17.11
C GLY A 71 6.69 -6.62 16.05
N ALA A 72 7.24 -7.07 14.92
CA ALA A 72 7.44 -6.22 13.74
C ALA A 72 6.11 -5.95 13.01
N LEU A 73 6.10 -4.92 12.17
CA LEU A 73 4.96 -4.62 11.30
C LEU A 73 4.81 -5.70 10.22
N SER A 74 3.58 -6.00 9.85
CA SER A 74 3.28 -6.94 8.77
C SER A 74 3.27 -6.21 7.44
N CYS A 75 3.87 -6.82 6.41
CA CYS A 75 3.72 -6.35 5.04
C CYS A 75 2.49 -6.99 4.42
N VAL A 76 1.44 -6.20 4.21
CA VAL A 76 0.15 -6.70 3.72
C VAL A 76 -0.14 -6.09 2.35
N PRO A 77 -0.51 -6.90 1.33
CA PRO A 77 -0.77 -6.38 -0.01
C PRO A 77 -1.99 -5.47 -0.01
N GLN A 78 -2.02 -4.51 -0.92
CA GLN A 78 -3.08 -3.50 -1.00
C GLN A 78 -4.50 -4.10 -1.08
N SER A 79 -4.65 -5.27 -1.71
CA SER A 79 -5.91 -6.03 -1.81
C SER A 79 -6.51 -6.43 -0.45
N ASN A 80 -5.64 -6.62 0.55
CA ASN A 80 -6.01 -7.02 1.91
C ASN A 80 -5.96 -5.88 2.92
N LEU A 81 -5.86 -4.63 2.43
CA LEU A 81 -5.87 -3.43 3.26
C LEU A 81 -7.22 -2.70 3.16
N VAL A 82 -7.60 -2.06 4.25
CA VAL A 82 -8.66 -1.04 4.29
C VAL A 82 -8.00 0.27 4.70
N CYS A 83 -8.22 1.32 3.90
CA CYS A 83 -7.57 2.61 4.05
C CYS A 83 -8.59 3.74 4.14
N ASN A 84 -8.25 4.83 4.85
CA ASN A 84 -9.03 6.07 4.86
C ASN A 84 -8.12 7.29 4.66
N ASN A 85 -8.72 8.48 4.78
CA ASN A 85 -8.05 9.77 4.57
C ASN A 85 -7.33 10.30 5.84
N VAL A 86 -7.31 9.56 6.94
CA VAL A 86 -6.57 9.95 8.15
C VAL A 86 -5.08 9.75 7.88
N ILE A 87 -4.24 10.70 8.27
CA ILE A 87 -2.80 10.63 8.02
C ILE A 87 -2.08 10.07 9.26
N GLU A 88 -1.36 8.97 9.08
CA GLU A 88 -0.45 8.36 10.06
C GLU A 88 0.98 8.41 9.49
N ARG A 89 1.91 9.07 10.19
CA ARG A 89 3.32 9.18 9.78
C ARG A 89 3.51 9.73 8.36
N GLY A 90 2.69 10.71 7.97
CA GLY A 90 2.77 11.37 6.67
C GLY A 90 2.12 10.60 5.51
N LYS A 91 1.39 9.52 5.79
CA LYS A 91 0.69 8.73 4.76
C LYS A 91 -0.72 8.35 5.21
N SER A 92 -1.59 7.97 4.27
CA SER A 92 -2.94 7.50 4.60
C SER A 92 -2.91 6.32 5.57
N LEU A 93 -3.87 6.26 6.48
CA LEU A 93 -4.01 5.21 7.48
C LEU A 93 -4.65 4.00 6.81
N CYS A 94 -3.89 2.90 6.75
CA CYS A 94 -4.38 1.59 6.36
C CYS A 94 -4.23 0.58 7.48
N ARG A 95 -5.13 -0.40 7.53
CA ARG A 95 -5.07 -1.59 8.39
C ARG A 95 -5.40 -2.84 7.60
N ALA A 96 -4.85 -3.98 8.03
CA ALA A 96 -5.11 -5.26 7.41
C ALA A 96 -6.49 -5.78 7.79
N LYS A 97 -7.19 -6.40 6.83
CA LYS A 97 -8.46 -7.09 7.08
C LYS A 97 -8.23 -8.29 8.00
N ALA A 98 -9.02 -8.40 9.05
CA ALA A 98 -9.03 -9.53 9.96
C ALA A 98 -10.15 -10.52 9.60
N PRO A 99 -9.99 -11.82 9.93
CA PRO A 99 -11.08 -12.77 9.87
C PRO A 99 -12.28 -12.27 10.68
N GLY A 100 -13.50 -12.42 10.16
CA GLY A 100 -14.72 -11.96 10.82
C GLY A 100 -15.07 -10.48 10.60
N GLY A 101 -14.43 -9.81 9.62
CA GLY A 101 -14.84 -8.47 9.16
C GLY A 101 -14.22 -7.30 9.94
N GLY A 102 -13.37 -7.56 10.92
CA GLY A 102 -12.60 -6.53 11.63
C GLY A 102 -11.33 -6.12 10.89
N LEU A 103 -10.54 -5.24 11.53
CA LEU A 103 -9.25 -4.76 11.07
C LEU A 103 -8.19 -4.99 12.15
N PHE A 104 -7.00 -5.42 11.78
CA PHE A 104 -5.88 -5.52 12.71
C PHE A 104 -5.34 -4.14 13.06
N ASP A 105 -5.22 -3.81 14.35
CA ASP A 105 -4.48 -2.65 14.88
C ASP A 105 -3.48 -3.12 15.94
N GLY A 106 -2.48 -3.87 15.48
CA GLY A 106 -1.52 -4.55 16.34
C GLY A 106 -2.09 -5.85 16.90
N ALA A 107 -2.08 -6.00 18.22
CA ALA A 107 -2.66 -7.17 18.90
C ALA A 107 -4.21 -7.10 19.03
N ARG A 108 -4.82 -5.98 18.61
CA ARG A 108 -6.26 -5.76 18.71
C ARG A 108 -6.93 -5.90 17.34
N ILE A 109 -8.19 -6.34 17.34
CA ILE A 109 -9.08 -6.27 16.18
C ILE A 109 -10.08 -5.14 16.43
N ILE A 110 -10.15 -4.19 15.51
CA ILE A 110 -11.07 -3.05 15.56
C ILE A 110 -12.16 -3.21 14.48
N PRO A 111 -13.42 -2.81 14.74
CA PRO A 111 -14.47 -2.93 13.73
C PRO A 111 -14.38 -1.84 12.64
N SER A 112 -13.67 -0.74 12.87
CA SER A 112 -13.51 0.33 11.88
C SER A 112 -12.20 1.11 12.07
N LEU A 113 -11.72 1.75 10.99
CA LEU A 113 -10.52 2.61 11.04
C LEU A 113 -10.65 3.81 11.98
N ALA A 114 -11.87 4.23 12.34
CA ALA A 114 -12.10 5.31 13.30
C ALA A 114 -11.59 4.98 14.71
N GLN A 115 -11.42 3.69 15.01
CA GLN A 115 -10.93 3.20 16.31
C GLN A 115 -9.44 2.85 16.27
N ALA A 116 -8.75 3.09 15.15
CA ALA A 116 -7.34 2.78 15.01
C ALA A 116 -6.50 3.75 15.85
N LYS A 117 -5.51 3.22 16.58
CA LYS A 117 -4.57 4.05 17.32
C LYS A 117 -3.52 4.65 16.37
N VAL A 118 -3.76 5.90 15.96
CA VAL A 118 -2.81 6.72 15.19
C VAL A 118 -1.71 7.24 16.13
N ASN A 119 -0.43 7.21 15.70
CA ASN A 119 0.71 7.78 16.44
C ASN A 119 1.70 8.49 15.52
#